data_AF-A0A4R2A138-F1
#
_entry.id   AF-A0A4R2A138-F1
#
_cell.length_a   1.000
_cell.length_b   1.000
_cell.length_c   1.000
_cell.angle_alpha   90.00
_cell.angle_beta   90.00
_cell.angle_gamma   90.00
#
_symmetry.space_group_name_H-M   'P 1'
#
loop_
_entity.id
_entity.type
_entity.pdbx_description
1 polymer ?
#
loop_
_entity_poly.entity_id
_entity_poly.type
_entity_poly.pdbx_seq_one_letter_code
_entity_poly.pdbx_strand_id
1 'polypeptide(L)'
;MTERDKAIISNLQRFRCLTRDDIAEIHFSGLRNPITEANKALLRLRRTGEIEVSKERRMYLYFPKPASMKKDSTKIGHFLAIADFYKKAHRVEQPRQFEVEPKLGGKGLPEPDIFMIWKGAPFYVEIQNKVYSAKEMAEKLNRYEQYYLSGAWEQAEWQPRDKKIAPIVWIYGAGRYNIGVRSFRVLQGSIEDVLRRK
;
A
#
# COMPACT_ATOMS: atom_id res chain seq x y z
N MET A 1 20.36 -9.23 15.26
CA MET A 1 19.58 -8.58 14.20
C MET A 1 19.42 -7.11 14.56
N THR A 2 19.64 -6.17 13.64
CA THR A 2 19.55 -4.72 13.93
C THR A 2 18.10 -4.21 13.89
N GLU A 3 17.82 -3.01 14.40
CA GLU A 3 16.49 -2.39 14.25
C GLU A 3 16.11 -2.16 12.79
N ARG A 4 17.09 -1.83 11.94
CA ARG A 4 16.87 -1.70 10.50
C ARG A 4 16.52 -3.05 9.85
N ASP A 5 17.16 -4.13 10.29
CA ASP A 5 16.83 -5.48 9.82
C ASP A 5 15.38 -5.86 10.15
N LYS A 6 14.95 -5.60 11.39
CA LYS A 6 13.55 -5.80 11.80
C LYS A 6 12.59 -4.98 10.94
N ALA A 7 12.93 -3.73 10.67
CA ALA A 7 12.13 -2.85 9.82
C ALA A 7 12.03 -3.36 8.36
N ILE A 8 13.12 -3.90 7.80
CA ILE A 8 13.14 -4.52 6.47
C ILE A 8 12.21 -5.74 6.44
N ILE A 9 12.32 -6.63 7.44
CA ILE A 9 11.46 -7.82 7.54
C ILE A 9 9.99 -7.41 7.65
N SER A 10 9.68 -6.43 8.50
CA SER A 10 8.31 -5.91 8.68
C SER A 10 7.75 -5.34 7.38
N ASN A 11 8.55 -4.59 6.61
CA ASN A 11 8.11 -4.10 5.30
C ASN A 11 7.99 -5.21 4.26
N LEU A 12 8.85 -6.24 4.28
CA LEU A 12 8.70 -7.42 3.42
C LEU A 12 7.42 -8.20 3.75
N GLN A 13 7.02 -8.27 5.03
CA GLN A 13 5.73 -8.82 5.43
C GLN A 13 4.57 -7.97 4.91
N ARG A 14 4.65 -6.65 5.11
CA ARG A 14 3.64 -5.67 4.68
C ARG A 14 3.40 -5.69 3.16
N PHE A 15 4.46 -5.58 2.38
CA PHE A 15 4.40 -5.52 0.92
C PHE A 15 4.48 -6.88 0.24
N ARG A 16 4.65 -7.97 1.00
CA ARG A 16 4.86 -9.37 0.56
C ARG A 16 6.13 -9.63 -0.24
N CYS A 17 6.59 -8.67 -1.03
CA CYS A 17 7.86 -8.69 -1.72
C CYS A 17 8.35 -7.28 -2.01
N LEU A 18 9.68 -7.12 -2.07
CA LEU A 18 10.33 -5.87 -2.46
C LEU A 18 11.54 -6.15 -3.34
N THR A 19 11.90 -5.20 -4.19
CA THR A 19 13.20 -5.22 -4.86
C THR A 19 14.30 -4.71 -3.93
N ARG A 20 15.55 -4.93 -4.31
CA ARG A 20 16.70 -4.30 -3.64
C ARG A 20 16.56 -2.78 -3.61
N ASP A 21 16.10 -2.19 -4.71
CA ASP A 21 16.04 -0.73 -4.86
C ASP A 21 14.94 -0.13 -3.99
N ASP A 22 13.81 -0.84 -3.82
CA ASP A 22 12.78 -0.44 -2.86
C ASP A 22 13.32 -0.46 -1.43
N ILE A 23 14.04 -1.51 -1.05
CA ILE A 23 14.64 -1.64 0.29
C ILE A 23 15.69 -0.54 0.52
N ALA A 24 16.52 -0.28 -0.47
CA ALA A 24 17.53 0.77 -0.42
C ALA A 24 16.90 2.15 -0.22
N GLU A 25 15.85 2.45 -0.98
CA GLU A 25 15.16 3.73 -0.90
C GLU A 25 14.44 3.92 0.44
N ILE A 26 13.74 2.89 0.93
CA ILE A 26 12.97 2.99 2.18
C ILE A 26 13.87 3.05 3.42
N HIS A 27 14.96 2.28 3.45
CA HIS A 27 15.73 2.06 4.69
C HIS A 27 17.14 2.67 4.71
N PHE A 28 17.68 3.04 3.54
CA PHE A 28 19.08 3.45 3.40
C PHE A 28 19.26 4.75 2.62
N SER A 29 18.20 5.45 2.22
CA SER A 29 18.25 6.68 1.39
C SER A 29 19.11 7.80 1.97
N GLY A 30 19.27 7.88 3.30
CA GLY A 30 20.14 8.85 3.97
C GLY A 30 21.63 8.48 4.01
N LEU A 31 22.04 7.34 3.44
CA LEU A 31 23.44 6.89 3.47
C LEU A 31 24.16 7.20 2.15
N ARG A 32 25.49 7.32 2.21
CA ARG A 32 26.34 7.59 1.03
C ARG A 32 26.22 6.54 -0.07
N ASN A 33 26.06 5.26 0.29
CA ASN A 33 26.00 4.13 -0.63
C ASN A 33 24.78 3.24 -0.34
N PRO A 34 23.55 3.72 -0.61
CA PRO A 34 22.32 3.07 -0.15
C PRO A 34 22.18 1.64 -0.69
N ILE A 35 22.55 1.43 -1.96
CA ILE A 35 22.48 0.12 -2.63
C ILE A 35 23.45 -0.89 -2.00
N THR A 36 24.70 -0.47 -1.72
CA THR A 36 25.71 -1.33 -1.11
C THR A 36 25.28 -1.76 0.29
N GLU A 37 24.75 -0.82 1.09
CA GLU A 37 24.28 -1.11 2.45
C GLU A 37 23.03 -2.00 2.44
N ALA A 38 22.10 -1.78 1.50
CA ALA A 38 20.96 -2.67 1.30
C ALA A 38 21.41 -4.09 0.93
N ASN A 39 22.37 -4.25 0.02
CA ASN A 39 22.91 -5.56 -0.35
C ASN A 39 23.55 -6.29 0.84
N LYS A 40 24.31 -5.58 1.70
CA LYS A 40 24.90 -6.17 2.92
C LYS A 40 23.81 -6.67 3.87
N ALA A 41 22.76 -5.88 4.09
CA ALA A 41 21.64 -6.28 4.94
C ALA A 41 20.87 -7.47 4.36
N LEU A 42 20.54 -7.44 3.07
CA LEU A 42 19.87 -8.52 2.36
C LEU A 42 20.66 -9.83 2.38
N LEU A 43 21.99 -9.76 2.18
CA LEU A 43 22.86 -10.93 2.27
C LEU A 43 22.86 -11.52 3.70
N ARG A 44 22.95 -10.67 4.72
CA ARG A 44 22.88 -11.10 6.13
C ARG A 44 21.55 -11.77 6.44
N LEU A 45 20.43 -11.10 6.15
CA LEU A 45 19.07 -11.59 6.40
C LEU A 45 18.81 -12.93 5.69
N ARG A 46 19.33 -13.09 4.47
CA ARG A 46 19.24 -14.35 3.74
C ARG A 46 20.07 -15.46 4.39
N ARG A 47 21.29 -15.15 4.85
CA ARG A 47 22.17 -16.13 5.53
C ARG A 47 21.59 -16.58 6.87
N THR A 48 20.91 -15.70 7.58
CA THR A 48 20.20 -16.04 8.82
C THR A 48 18.84 -16.71 8.58
N GLY A 49 18.41 -16.84 7.32
CA GLY A 49 17.16 -17.52 6.96
C GLY A 49 15.89 -16.71 7.20
N GLU A 50 15.98 -15.40 7.41
CA GLU A 50 14.83 -14.52 7.69
C GLU A 50 14.06 -14.14 6.41
N ILE A 51 14.75 -14.21 5.27
CA ILE A 51 14.19 -13.83 3.97
C ILE A 51 14.58 -14.82 2.88
N GLU A 52 13.78 -14.85 1.83
CA GLU A 52 14.06 -15.61 0.61
C GLU A 52 14.25 -14.66 -0.58
N VAL A 53 14.90 -15.15 -1.64
CA VAL A 53 15.10 -14.40 -2.88
C VAL A 53 14.63 -15.21 -4.08
N SER A 54 13.89 -14.57 -4.99
CA SER A 54 13.64 -15.06 -6.34
C SER A 54 14.55 -14.35 -7.34
N LYS A 55 15.17 -15.13 -8.21
CA LYS A 55 16.07 -14.67 -9.29
C LYS A 55 15.47 -14.83 -10.68
N GLU A 56 14.21 -15.26 -10.77
CA GLU A 56 13.53 -15.60 -12.03
C GLU A 56 13.21 -14.36 -12.87
N ARG A 57 13.24 -13.17 -12.26
CA ARG A 57 13.01 -11.88 -12.91
C ARG A 57 14.32 -11.10 -13.05
N ARG A 58 14.35 -10.17 -14.00
CA ARG A 58 15.49 -9.26 -14.24
C ARG A 58 15.96 -8.56 -12.95
N MET A 59 15.02 -8.15 -12.11
CA MET A 59 15.29 -7.63 -10.77
C MET A 59 15.00 -8.71 -9.74
N TYR A 60 15.95 -8.93 -8.83
CA TYR A 60 15.74 -9.88 -7.73
C TYR A 60 14.64 -9.39 -6.81
N LEU A 61 13.77 -10.32 -6.42
CA LEU A 61 12.68 -10.08 -5.48
C LEU A 61 12.99 -10.76 -4.16
N TYR A 62 12.85 -10.01 -3.08
CA TYR A 62 13.03 -10.49 -1.73
C TYR A 62 11.66 -10.71 -1.09
N PHE A 63 11.53 -11.79 -0.33
CA PHE A 63 10.29 -12.22 0.33
C PHE A 63 10.58 -12.47 1.82
N PRO A 64 9.62 -12.23 2.72
CA PRO A 64 9.77 -12.63 4.12
C PRO A 64 9.82 -14.17 4.22
N LYS A 65 10.35 -14.70 5.32
CA LYS A 65 10.19 -16.11 5.67
C LYS A 65 9.33 -16.24 6.95
N PRO A 66 8.25 -17.05 6.94
CA PRO A 66 7.70 -17.77 5.79
C PRO A 66 7.17 -16.80 4.71
N ALA A 67 7.23 -17.22 3.45
CA ALA A 67 6.76 -16.41 2.34
C ALA A 67 5.24 -16.23 2.41
N SER A 68 4.78 -14.98 2.40
CA SER A 68 3.34 -14.64 2.39
C SER A 68 2.71 -14.74 1.00
N MET A 69 3.50 -15.03 -0.03
CA MET A 69 3.07 -15.15 -1.42
C MET A 69 4.02 -16.08 -2.20
N LYS A 70 3.51 -16.76 -3.22
CA LYS A 70 4.32 -17.54 -4.15
C LYS A 70 5.23 -16.63 -5.00
N LYS A 71 6.44 -17.10 -5.30
CA LYS A 71 7.49 -16.34 -6.01
C LYS A 71 7.17 -16.05 -7.48
N ASP A 72 6.25 -16.80 -8.06
CA ASP A 72 5.74 -16.72 -9.42
C ASP A 72 4.34 -16.07 -9.49
N SER A 73 3.82 -15.55 -8.37
CA SER A 73 2.46 -15.01 -8.30
C SER A 73 2.22 -13.88 -9.32
N THR A 74 1.06 -13.93 -9.96
CA THR A 74 0.56 -12.86 -10.84
C THR A 74 0.33 -11.54 -10.10
N LYS A 75 0.22 -11.56 -8.76
CA LYS A 75 0.03 -10.37 -7.91
C LYS A 75 1.31 -9.60 -7.61
N ILE A 76 2.49 -10.10 -7.97
CA ILE A 76 3.77 -9.43 -7.69
C ILE A 76 3.78 -7.99 -8.19
N GLY A 77 3.34 -7.75 -9.43
CA GLY A 77 3.29 -6.40 -9.99
C GLY A 77 2.40 -5.45 -9.19
N HIS A 78 1.30 -5.97 -8.62
CA HIS A 78 0.39 -5.20 -7.78
C HIS A 78 1.03 -4.77 -6.45
N PHE A 79 1.70 -5.69 -5.77
CA PHE A 79 2.40 -5.38 -4.52
C PHE A 79 3.58 -4.43 -4.71
N LEU A 80 4.30 -4.53 -5.82
CA LEU A 80 5.34 -3.55 -6.18
C LEU A 80 4.75 -2.17 -6.47
N ALA A 81 3.57 -2.08 -7.08
CA ALA A 81 2.87 -0.81 -7.29
C ALA A 81 2.41 -0.18 -5.97
N ILE A 82 1.96 -0.99 -5.00
CA ILE A 82 1.66 -0.54 -3.63
C ILE A 82 2.92 -0.01 -2.94
N ALA A 83 4.05 -0.71 -3.06
CA ALA A 83 5.33 -0.24 -2.51
C ALA A 83 5.79 1.08 -3.16
N ASP A 84 5.67 1.21 -4.48
CA ASP A 84 5.96 2.46 -5.19
C ASP A 84 5.07 3.62 -4.70
N PHE A 85 3.77 3.39 -4.54
CA PHE A 85 2.86 4.38 -3.96
C PHE A 85 3.27 4.77 -2.53
N TYR A 86 3.62 3.81 -1.68
CA TYR A 86 4.12 4.09 -0.33
C TYR A 86 5.36 4.99 -0.36
N LYS A 87 6.35 4.67 -1.21
CA LYS A 87 7.58 5.47 -1.33
C LYS A 87 7.26 6.91 -1.76
N LYS A 88 6.40 7.08 -2.77
CA LYS A 88 5.99 8.41 -3.24
C LYS A 88 5.26 9.21 -2.15
N ALA A 89 4.34 8.58 -1.42
CA ALA A 89 3.65 9.24 -0.30
C ALA A 89 4.64 9.62 0.82
N HIS A 90 5.54 8.69 1.16
CA HIS A 90 6.56 8.87 2.20
C HIS A 90 7.54 10.02 1.91
N ARG A 91 7.92 10.23 0.64
CA ARG A 91 8.77 11.36 0.23
C ARG A 91 8.14 12.72 0.53
N VAL A 92 6.81 12.81 0.54
CA VAL A 92 6.08 14.03 0.88
C VAL A 92 5.85 14.14 2.38
N GLU A 93 5.33 13.06 2.99
CA GLU A 93 5.11 12.96 4.43
C GLU A 93 4.98 11.48 4.78
N GLN A 94 5.64 11.02 5.85
CA GLN A 94 5.49 9.66 6.33
C GLN A 94 4.02 9.42 6.76
N PRO A 95 3.30 8.45 6.17
CA PRO A 95 1.98 8.09 6.65
C PRO A 95 2.04 7.65 8.12
N ARG A 96 1.13 8.17 8.94
CA ARG A 96 1.01 7.78 10.37
C ARG A 96 0.64 6.31 10.51
N GLN A 97 -0.17 5.83 9.58
CA GLN A 97 -0.60 4.44 9.46
C GLN A 97 -0.59 4.07 7.98
N PHE A 98 -0.16 2.86 7.67
CA PHE A 98 -0.16 2.33 6.31
C PHE A 98 -0.32 0.81 6.37
N GLU A 99 -1.50 0.36 6.01
CA GLU A 99 -1.90 -1.05 6.00
C GLU A 99 -2.16 -1.48 4.56
N VAL A 100 -1.60 -2.63 4.20
CA VAL A 100 -1.78 -3.24 2.87
C VAL A 100 -2.84 -4.33 2.97
N GLU A 101 -3.82 -4.30 2.07
CA GLU A 101 -5.00 -5.16 2.05
C GLU A 101 -5.71 -5.23 3.43
N PRO A 102 -6.13 -4.08 4.01
CA PRO A 102 -6.82 -4.05 5.30
C PRO A 102 -8.10 -4.89 5.28
N LYS A 103 -8.42 -5.52 6.41
CA LYS A 103 -9.59 -6.39 6.55
C LYS A 103 -10.74 -5.63 7.20
N LEU A 104 -11.79 -5.34 6.42
CA LEU A 104 -12.94 -4.56 6.89
C LEU A 104 -14.10 -5.38 7.47
N GLY A 105 -14.00 -6.72 7.54
CA GLY A 105 -14.97 -7.55 8.26
C GLY A 105 -15.61 -8.73 7.49
N GLY A 106 -15.41 -8.86 6.16
CA GLY A 106 -15.83 -10.07 5.43
C GLY A 106 -16.34 -9.85 4.00
N LYS A 107 -16.92 -10.91 3.41
CA LYS A 107 -17.39 -10.96 2.01
C LYS A 107 -18.46 -9.90 1.74
N GLY A 108 -18.33 -9.17 0.64
CA GLY A 108 -19.28 -8.14 0.21
C GLY A 108 -18.91 -6.72 0.66
N LEU A 109 -17.99 -6.57 1.61
CA LEU A 109 -17.41 -5.28 1.97
C LEU A 109 -16.35 -4.84 0.95
N PRO A 110 -15.99 -3.54 0.95
CA PRO A 110 -14.84 -3.07 0.19
C PRO A 110 -13.56 -3.81 0.58
N GLU A 111 -12.72 -4.05 -0.42
CA GLU A 111 -11.39 -4.62 -0.26
C GLU A 111 -10.36 -3.60 -0.78
N PRO A 112 -10.09 -2.51 -0.04
CA PRO A 112 -9.09 -1.55 -0.46
C PRO A 112 -7.72 -2.20 -0.56
N ASP A 113 -6.89 -1.73 -1.48
CA ASP A 113 -5.50 -2.14 -1.55
C ASP A 113 -4.70 -1.60 -0.36
N ILE A 114 -5.04 -0.40 0.09
CA ILE A 114 -4.35 0.29 1.19
C ILE A 114 -5.36 1.01 2.07
N PHE A 115 -5.16 0.93 3.38
CA PHE A 115 -5.65 1.95 4.31
C PHE A 115 -4.47 2.77 4.82
N MET A 116 -4.60 4.10 4.83
CA MET A 116 -3.55 4.96 5.38
C MET A 116 -4.11 6.21 6.03
N ILE A 117 -3.36 6.75 7.00
CA ILE A 117 -3.60 8.07 7.57
C ILE A 117 -2.45 8.97 7.19
N TRP A 118 -2.73 10.00 6.40
CA TRP A 118 -1.72 10.82 5.74
C TRP A 118 -2.20 12.27 5.62
N LYS A 119 -1.33 13.22 5.93
CA LYS A 119 -1.65 14.65 5.99
C LYS A 119 -2.89 14.97 6.83
N GLY A 120 -3.08 14.21 7.91
CA GLY A 120 -4.20 14.37 8.85
C GLY A 120 -5.54 13.77 8.40
N ALA A 121 -5.60 13.06 7.27
CA ALA A 121 -6.83 12.45 6.76
C ALA A 121 -6.69 10.92 6.57
N PRO A 122 -7.76 10.14 6.83
CA PRO A 122 -7.82 8.73 6.51
C PRO A 122 -8.16 8.50 5.03
N PHE A 123 -7.52 7.50 4.40
CA PHE A 123 -7.72 7.13 3.01
C PHE A 123 -7.89 5.61 2.86
N TYR A 124 -8.82 5.22 2.00
CA TYR A 124 -8.83 3.92 1.34
C TYR A 124 -8.29 4.13 -0.07
N VAL A 125 -7.15 3.54 -0.40
CA VAL A 125 -6.51 3.71 -1.72
C VAL A 125 -6.70 2.44 -2.55
N GLU A 126 -7.04 2.66 -3.81
CA GLU A 126 -7.28 1.66 -4.84
C GLU A 126 -6.23 1.84 -5.94
N ILE A 127 -5.26 0.93 -6.02
CA ILE A 127 -4.17 0.94 -7.00
C ILE A 127 -4.65 0.27 -8.28
N GLN A 128 -4.78 1.06 -9.36
CA GLN A 128 -5.20 0.59 -10.66
C GLN A 128 -4.01 0.47 -11.61
N ASN A 129 -3.53 -0.77 -11.80
CA ASN A 129 -2.48 -1.08 -12.78
C ASN A 129 -3.01 -1.18 -14.23
N LYS A 130 -4.33 -1.30 -14.39
CA LYS A 130 -5.03 -1.39 -15.68
C LYS A 130 -6.30 -0.55 -15.62
N VAL A 131 -6.80 -0.16 -16.79
CA VAL A 131 -8.09 0.55 -16.88
C VAL A 131 -9.22 -0.43 -16.64
N TYR A 132 -10.11 -0.11 -15.71
CA TYR A 132 -11.33 -0.87 -15.45
C TYR A 132 -12.45 -0.42 -16.38
N SER A 133 -13.41 -1.30 -16.64
CA SER A 133 -14.67 -0.90 -17.28
C SER A 133 -15.49 0.00 -16.33
N ALA A 134 -16.42 0.76 -16.92
CA ALA A 134 -17.36 1.57 -16.13
C ALA A 134 -18.17 0.72 -15.14
N LYS A 135 -18.54 -0.51 -15.55
CA LYS A 135 -19.28 -1.45 -14.71
C LYS A 135 -18.46 -1.91 -13.50
N GLU A 136 -17.22 -2.36 -13.72
CA GLU A 136 -16.33 -2.81 -12.63
C GLU A 136 -16.07 -1.69 -11.61
N MET A 137 -15.85 -0.46 -12.09
CA MET A 137 -15.65 0.68 -11.22
C MET A 137 -16.93 1.06 -10.45
N ALA A 138 -18.09 1.02 -11.11
CA ALA A 138 -19.37 1.29 -10.45
C ALA A 138 -19.65 0.27 -9.34
N GLU A 139 -19.44 -1.02 -9.60
CA GLU A 139 -19.59 -2.09 -8.60
C GLU A 139 -18.65 -1.90 -7.41
N LYS A 140 -17.39 -1.51 -7.66
CA LYS A 140 -16.42 -1.21 -6.61
C LYS A 140 -16.88 -0.04 -5.74
N LEU A 141 -17.28 1.08 -6.36
CA LEU A 141 -17.77 2.26 -5.64
C LEU A 141 -19.10 1.99 -4.90
N ASN A 142 -19.97 1.13 -5.43
CA ASN A 142 -21.21 0.73 -4.77
C ASN A 142 -20.94 -0.06 -3.47
N ARG A 143 -19.90 -0.90 -3.42
CA ARG A 143 -19.49 -1.55 -2.16
C ARG A 143 -19.04 -0.53 -1.11
N TYR A 144 -18.30 0.51 -1.53
CA TYR A 144 -17.92 1.60 -0.62
C TYR A 144 -19.14 2.40 -0.15
N GLU A 145 -20.09 2.66 -1.05
CA GLU A 145 -21.35 3.35 -0.72
C GLU A 145 -22.13 2.56 0.34
N GLN A 146 -22.30 1.25 0.14
CA GLN A 146 -22.99 0.38 1.09
C GLN A 146 -22.26 0.32 2.44
N TYR A 147 -20.93 0.25 2.43
CA TYR A 147 -20.13 0.27 3.64
C TYR A 147 -20.21 1.62 4.37
N TYR A 148 -20.25 2.72 3.64
CA TYR A 148 -20.41 4.06 4.20
C TYR A 148 -21.78 4.21 4.85
N LEU A 149 -22.85 3.84 4.14
CA LEU A 149 -24.24 3.94 4.60
C LEU A 149 -24.56 3.00 5.77
N SER A 150 -23.81 1.90 5.93
CA SER A 150 -24.00 1.00 7.08
C SER A 150 -23.44 1.57 8.39
N GLY A 151 -22.60 2.61 8.33
CA GLY A 151 -21.93 3.18 9.51
C GLY A 151 -20.84 2.30 10.13
N ALA A 152 -20.56 1.11 9.56
CA ALA A 152 -19.59 0.17 10.13
C ALA A 152 -18.16 0.76 10.24
N TRP A 153 -17.81 1.71 9.35
CA TRP A 153 -16.53 2.42 9.38
C TRP A 153 -16.33 3.30 10.64
N GLU A 154 -17.40 3.67 11.34
CA GLU A 154 -17.34 4.49 12.55
C GLU A 154 -16.77 3.72 13.76
N GLN A 155 -16.76 2.39 13.69
CA GLN A 155 -16.25 1.50 14.74
C GLN A 155 -14.78 1.13 14.55
N ALA A 156 -14.12 1.66 13.51
CA ALA A 156 -12.73 1.34 13.24
C ALA A 156 -11.80 1.87 14.35
N GLU A 157 -10.84 1.05 14.79
CA GLU A 157 -9.97 1.34 15.95
C GLU A 157 -9.13 2.62 15.79
N TRP A 158 -8.86 3.03 14.54
CA TRP A 158 -8.09 4.23 14.24
C TRP A 158 -8.87 5.54 14.40
N GLN A 159 -10.20 5.47 14.60
CA GLN A 159 -11.06 6.64 14.73
C GLN A 159 -10.63 7.51 15.91
N PRO A 160 -10.59 8.85 15.75
CA PRO A 160 -10.44 9.76 16.87
C PRO A 160 -11.54 9.57 17.92
N ARG A 161 -11.22 9.83 19.18
CA ARG A 161 -12.18 9.68 20.29
C ARG A 161 -13.38 10.64 20.15
N ASP A 162 -13.12 11.86 19.71
CA ASP A 162 -14.10 12.96 19.78
C ASP A 162 -14.84 13.22 18.46
N LYS A 163 -14.44 12.55 17.38
CA LYS A 163 -15.09 12.73 16.07
C LYS A 163 -14.99 11.48 15.20
N LYS A 164 -16.06 11.22 14.45
CA LYS A 164 -16.07 10.23 13.38
C LYS A 164 -15.62 10.87 12.08
N ILE A 165 -14.61 10.28 11.45
CA ILE A 165 -14.09 10.74 10.16
C ILE A 165 -14.21 9.59 9.18
N ALA A 166 -14.92 9.79 8.08
CA ALA A 166 -14.99 8.80 7.02
C ALA A 166 -13.70 8.81 6.18
N PRO A 167 -13.12 7.65 5.85
CA PRO A 167 -12.02 7.57 4.90
C PRO A 167 -12.40 8.11 3.52
N ILE A 168 -11.46 8.84 2.91
CA ILE A 168 -11.56 9.28 1.53
C ILE A 168 -11.16 8.11 0.63
N VAL A 169 -12.00 7.74 -0.34
CA VAL A 169 -11.62 6.74 -1.34
C VAL A 169 -10.76 7.39 -2.40
N TRP A 170 -9.56 6.87 -2.62
CA TRP A 170 -8.59 7.41 -3.59
C TRP A 170 -8.27 6.36 -4.65
N ILE A 171 -8.72 6.62 -5.87
CA ILE A 171 -8.35 5.83 -7.04
C ILE A 171 -7.02 6.38 -7.58
N TYR A 172 -5.96 5.58 -7.48
CA TYR A 172 -4.61 5.93 -7.92
C TYR A 172 -4.17 5.01 -9.05
N GLY A 173 -3.57 5.57 -10.11
CA GLY A 173 -3.07 4.80 -11.25
C GLY A 173 -3.87 5.07 -12.52
N ALA A 174 -4.12 4.01 -13.30
CA ALA A 174 -4.65 4.11 -14.65
C ALA A 174 -6.14 4.47 -14.70
N GLY A 175 -6.49 5.33 -15.66
CA GLY A 175 -7.86 5.70 -15.98
C GLY A 175 -8.39 6.91 -15.21
N ARG A 176 -9.44 7.51 -15.77
CA ARG A 176 -10.32 8.44 -15.05
C ARG A 176 -11.74 7.93 -15.23
N TYR A 177 -12.47 7.84 -14.14
CA TYR A 177 -13.77 7.20 -14.10
C TYR A 177 -14.84 8.22 -13.78
N ASN A 178 -16.03 8.04 -14.35
CA ASN A 178 -17.21 8.76 -13.89
C ASN A 178 -17.62 8.19 -12.52
N ILE A 179 -17.35 8.94 -11.46
CA ILE A 179 -17.65 8.53 -10.09
C ILE A 179 -19.12 8.75 -9.72
N GLY A 180 -19.87 9.56 -10.49
CA GLY A 180 -21.23 9.96 -10.15
C GLY A 180 -21.33 10.73 -8.83
N VAL A 181 -22.54 10.84 -8.30
CA VAL A 181 -22.80 11.38 -6.96
C VAL A 181 -22.63 10.24 -5.95
N ARG A 182 -21.93 10.51 -4.84
CA ARG A 182 -21.59 9.53 -3.78
C ARG A 182 -21.82 10.15 -2.41
N SER A 183 -22.21 9.33 -1.42
CA SER A 183 -22.35 9.81 -0.03
C SER A 183 -21.01 9.96 0.68
N PHE A 184 -19.91 9.53 0.06
CA PHE A 184 -18.55 9.64 0.56
C PHE A 184 -17.64 10.37 -0.44
N ARG A 185 -16.51 10.88 0.05
CA ARG A 185 -15.55 11.61 -0.79
C ARG A 185 -14.71 10.64 -1.62
N VAL A 186 -14.62 10.91 -2.92
CA VAL A 186 -13.76 10.19 -3.86
C VAL A 186 -12.74 11.14 -4.49
N LEU A 187 -11.48 10.73 -4.50
CA LEU A 187 -10.40 11.38 -5.24
C LEU A 187 -9.87 10.46 -6.33
N GLN A 188 -9.42 11.06 -7.42
CA GLN A 188 -8.77 10.37 -8.53
C GLN A 188 -7.54 11.17 -8.96
N GLY A 189 -6.44 10.47 -9.21
CA GLY A 189 -5.21 11.08 -9.72
C GLY A 189 -3.97 10.72 -8.93
N SER A 190 -2.86 11.37 -9.27
CA SER A 190 -1.57 11.17 -8.62
C SER A 190 -1.50 11.83 -7.24
N ILE A 191 -0.39 11.64 -6.53
CA ILE A 191 -0.11 12.32 -5.26
C ILE A 191 -0.11 13.84 -5.47
N GLU A 192 0.45 14.32 -6.58
CA GLU A 192 0.48 15.74 -6.93
C GLU A 192 -0.93 16.30 -7.16
N ASP A 193 -1.81 15.55 -7.83
CA ASP A 193 -3.21 15.94 -8.04
C ASP A 193 -3.95 16.11 -6.71
N VAL A 194 -3.70 15.22 -5.73
CA VAL A 194 -4.31 15.31 -4.39
C VAL A 194 -3.74 16.46 -3.59
N LEU A 195 -2.43 16.74 -3.71
CA LEU A 195 -1.78 17.86 -3.01
C LEU A 195 -2.27 19.23 -3.51
N ARG A 196 -2.58 19.36 -4.81
CA ARG A 196 -3.08 20.62 -5.41
C ARG A 196 -4.52 20.96 -5.04
N ARG A 197 -5.28 20.01 -4.50
CA ARG A 197 -6.70 20.19 -4.13
C ARG A 197 -6.89 20.69 -2.69
N LYS A 198 -5.82 21.23 -2.08
CA LYS A 198 -5.85 21.85 -0.76
C LYS A 198 -6.17 23.34 -0.87
#